data_AF-T0TNF6-F1
#
_entry.id   AF-T0TNF6-F1
#
_cell.length_a   1.000
_cell.length_b   1.000
_cell.length_c   1.000
_cell.angle_alpha   90.00
_cell.angle_beta   90.00
_cell.angle_gamma   90.00
#
_symmetry.space_group_name_H-M   'P 1'
#
loop_
_entity.id
_entity.type
_entity.pdbx_description
1 polymer ?
#
loop_
_entity_poly.entity_id
_entity_poly.type
_entity_poly.pdbx_seq_one_letter_code
_entity_poly.pdbx_strand_id
1 'polypeptide(L)'
;MTYNDLTLTPLIFENSKAFAEVIETLPSTGGEDFATYQKSIPGVFAFIGSNGDDDAADWHHDDFLVKDEALPAAVNYYVENALFLLDYFKDNH
;
A
#
# COMPACT_ATOMS: atom_id res chain seq x y z
N MET A 1 -0.51 9.63 11.83
CA MET A 1 0.25 8.37 11.83
C MET A 1 -0.73 7.26 11.52
N THR A 2 -0.55 6.59 10.40
CA THR A 2 -1.29 5.36 10.08
C THR A 2 -0.76 4.22 10.95
N TYR A 3 -1.65 3.29 11.31
CA TYR A 3 -1.33 2.11 12.10
C TYR A 3 -1.87 0.89 11.37
N ASN A 4 -0.98 0.25 10.61
CA ASN A 4 -1.34 -0.92 9.84
C ASN A 4 -1.63 -2.11 10.75
N ASP A 5 -2.75 -2.78 10.48
CA ASP A 5 -3.21 -3.91 11.30
C ASP A 5 -2.19 -5.06 11.30
N LEU A 6 -1.82 -5.54 12.49
CA LEU A 6 -0.76 -6.55 12.67
C LEU A 6 -1.14 -7.94 12.13
N THR A 7 -2.42 -8.19 11.87
CA THR A 7 -2.93 -9.44 11.30
C THR A 7 -3.03 -9.34 9.79
N LEU A 8 -3.58 -8.25 9.26
CA LEU A 8 -3.81 -8.09 7.83
C LEU A 8 -2.54 -7.72 7.06
N THR A 9 -1.62 -6.97 7.68
CA THR A 9 -0.41 -6.49 7.00
C THR A 9 0.47 -7.65 6.51
N PRO A 10 0.81 -8.67 7.33
CA PRO A 10 1.59 -9.81 6.84
C PRO A 10 0.89 -10.59 5.73
N LEU A 11 -0.44 -10.70 5.77
CA LEU A 11 -1.22 -11.41 4.75
C LEU A 11 -1.15 -10.69 3.40
N ILE A 12 -1.39 -9.38 3.39
CA ILE A 12 -1.29 -8.54 2.19
C ILE A 12 0.15 -8.51 1.68
N PHE A 13 1.13 -8.41 2.57
CA PHE A 13 2.56 -8.38 2.22
C PHE A 13 2.98 -9.65 1.48
N GLU A 14 2.63 -10.84 2.01
CA GLU A 14 2.96 -12.10 1.36
C GLU A 14 2.17 -12.32 0.07
N ASN A 15 0.87 -12.00 0.05
CA ASN A 15 0.06 -12.12 -1.18
C ASN A 15 0.61 -11.22 -2.31
N SER A 16 1.03 -10.00 -1.97
CA SER A 16 1.53 -9.03 -2.95
C SER A 16 2.84 -9.45 -3.63
N LYS A 17 3.66 -10.29 -2.99
CA LYS A 17 4.90 -10.82 -3.58
C LYS A 17 4.67 -11.71 -4.80
N ALA A 18 3.45 -12.20 -5.01
CA ALA A 18 3.12 -13.01 -6.19
C ALA A 18 3.10 -12.18 -7.48
N PHE A 19 2.93 -10.86 -7.40
CA PHE A 19 2.74 -9.99 -8.56
C PHE A 19 3.50 -8.66 -8.50
N ALA A 20 4.22 -8.37 -7.40
CA ALA A 20 5.02 -7.15 -7.25
C ALA A 20 6.30 -7.41 -6.43
N GLU A 21 7.29 -6.53 -6.59
CA GLU A 21 8.37 -6.39 -5.61
C GLU A 21 7.82 -5.65 -4.39
N VAL A 22 7.92 -6.28 -3.22
CA VAL A 22 7.35 -5.75 -1.97
C VAL A 22 8.48 -5.60 -0.96
N ILE A 23 8.65 -4.39 -0.44
CA ILE A 23 9.69 -4.03 0.52
C ILE A 23 9.07 -3.48 1.80
N GLU A 24 9.78 -3.63 2.92
CA GLU A 24 9.41 -2.96 4.16
C GLU A 24 9.73 -1.46 4.05
N THR A 25 8.75 -0.63 4.39
CA THR A 25 8.88 0.82 4.31
C THR A 25 9.26 1.39 5.68
N LEU A 26 10.14 2.38 5.71
CA LEU A 26 10.36 3.16 6.92
C LEU A 26 9.12 3.97 7.28
N PRO A 27 8.83 4.20 8.58
CA PRO A 27 7.75 5.10 8.98
C PRO A 27 7.93 6.50 8.38
N SER A 28 6.88 7.02 7.76
CA SER A 28 6.85 8.40 7.26
C SER A 28 6.52 9.38 8.38
N THR A 29 7.11 10.57 8.34
CA THR A 29 6.76 11.70 9.22
C THR A 29 5.52 12.46 8.72
N GLY A 30 5.04 12.15 7.50
CA GLY A 30 3.84 12.73 6.93
C GLY A 30 2.57 12.34 7.69
N GLY A 31 1.71 13.32 7.96
CA GLY A 31 0.38 13.07 8.49
C GLY A 31 -0.57 12.63 7.39
N GLU A 32 -1.23 11.49 7.55
CA GLU A 32 -2.22 10.96 6.60
C GLU A 32 -3.56 10.76 7.31
N ASP A 33 -4.64 11.24 6.70
CA ASP A 33 -5.98 11.24 7.32
C ASP A 33 -6.65 9.86 7.30
N PHE A 34 -6.13 8.93 6.48
CA PHE A 34 -6.49 7.52 6.46
C PHE A 34 -6.43 6.87 7.85
N ALA A 35 -5.55 7.37 8.73
CA ALA A 35 -5.46 6.99 10.13
C ALA A 35 -6.80 7.14 10.90
N THR A 36 -7.71 7.99 10.43
CA THR A 36 -9.04 8.15 11.01
C THR A 36 -9.91 6.90 10.79
N TYR A 37 -9.84 6.27 9.63
CA TYR A 37 -10.55 5.01 9.36
C TYR A 37 -10.01 3.88 10.23
N GLN A 38 -8.69 3.83 10.41
CA GLN A 38 -8.00 2.83 11.25
C GLN A 38 -8.36 2.90 12.75
N LYS A 39 -9.07 3.96 13.21
CA LYS A 39 -9.64 4.03 14.57
C LYS A 39 -10.90 3.17 14.74
N SER A 40 -11.57 2.84 13.63
CA SER A 40 -12.89 2.18 13.65
C SER A 40 -12.82 0.74 13.16
N ILE A 41 -11.95 0.46 12.18
CA ILE A 41 -11.80 -0.86 11.57
C ILE A 41 -10.32 -1.16 11.30
N PRO A 42 -9.92 -2.45 11.27
CA PRO A 42 -8.60 -2.85 10.79
C PRO A 42 -8.35 -2.32 9.37
N GLY A 43 -7.15 -1.80 9.11
CA GLY A 43 -6.79 -1.27 7.81
C GLY A 43 -5.29 -1.31 7.57
N VAL A 44 -4.91 -1.42 6.30
CA VAL A 44 -3.51 -1.40 5.84
C VAL A 44 -3.36 -0.27 4.83
N PHE A 45 -2.37 0.59 5.08
CA PHE A 45 -1.94 1.66 4.20
C PHE A 45 -0.56 1.31 3.65
N ALA A 46 -0.43 1.27 2.33
CA ALA A 46 0.81 0.91 1.65
C ALA A 46 1.21 1.99 0.66
N PHE A 47 2.52 2.13 0.43
CA PHE A 47 3.05 2.95 -0.63
C PHE A 47 3.14 2.15 -1.93
N ILE A 48 2.74 2.79 -3.03
CA ILE A 48 2.95 2.27 -4.38
C ILE A 48 4.10 3.06 -4.99
N GLY A 49 5.13 2.35 -5.47
CA GLY A 49 6.25 2.98 -6.17
C GLY A 49 5.75 3.72 -7.40
N SER A 50 6.07 5.02 -7.50
CA SER A 50 5.56 5.94 -8.52
C SER A 50 6.63 6.48 -9.44
N ASN A 51 7.87 6.60 -8.96
CA ASN A 51 9.05 6.93 -9.76
C ASN A 51 10.30 6.40 -9.02
N GLY A 52 11.12 5.62 -9.72
CA GLY A 52 12.32 4.98 -9.16
C GLY A 52 13.65 5.60 -9.60
N ASP A 53 13.62 6.78 -10.22
CA ASP A 53 14.85 7.48 -10.62
C ASP A 53 15.57 8.07 -9.40
N ASP A 54 16.90 8.09 -9.42
CA ASP A 54 17.74 8.54 -8.30
C ASP A 54 17.49 10.01 -7.90
N ASP A 55 17.00 10.84 -8.84
CA ASP A 55 16.70 12.27 -8.68
C ASP A 55 15.20 12.58 -8.69
N ALA A 56 14.34 11.57 -8.50
CA ALA A 56 12.91 11.77 -8.41
C ALA A 56 12.55 12.73 -7.27
N ALA A 57 11.79 13.78 -7.59
CA ALA A 57 11.37 14.78 -6.62
C ALA A 57 10.33 14.20 -5.63
N ASP A 58 10.41 14.62 -4.37
CA ASP A 58 9.47 14.25 -3.31
C ASP A 58 8.08 14.89 -3.49
N TRP A 59 7.11 14.41 -2.70
CA TRP A 59 5.77 14.99 -2.66
C TRP A 59 5.81 16.49 -2.37
N HIS A 60 4.88 17.23 -2.99
CA HIS A 60 4.74 18.69 -2.90
C HIS A 60 5.85 19.52 -3.59
N HIS A 61 6.77 18.90 -4.33
CA HIS A 61 7.69 19.63 -5.21
C HIS A 61 7.05 19.95 -6.57
N ASP A 62 7.40 21.08 -7.19
CA ASP A 62 6.85 21.49 -8.51
C ASP A 62 7.27 20.53 -9.64
N ASP A 63 8.41 19.86 -9.49
CA ASP A 63 8.92 18.83 -10.41
C ASP A 63 8.43 17.41 -10.09
N PHE A 64 7.47 17.25 -9.17
CA PHE A 64 6.93 15.93 -8.84
C PHE A 64 6.30 15.25 -10.07
N LEU A 65 6.75 14.03 -10.35
CA LEU A 65 6.31 13.25 -11.51
C LEU A 65 6.03 11.80 -11.10
N VAL A 66 4.83 11.33 -11.43
CA VAL A 66 4.46 9.92 -11.39
C VAL A 66 4.59 9.33 -12.79
N LYS A 67 5.24 8.19 -12.90
CA LYS A 67 5.39 7.42 -14.15
C LYS A 67 4.15 6.57 -14.39
N ASP A 68 3.61 6.57 -15.62
CA ASP A 68 2.42 5.80 -15.99
C ASP A 68 2.62 4.29 -15.80
N GLU A 69 3.86 3.83 -15.85
CA GLU A 69 4.27 2.45 -15.57
C GLU A 69 3.93 2.01 -14.12
N ALA A 70 3.63 2.94 -13.21
CA ALA A 70 3.16 2.64 -11.86
C ALA A 70 1.68 2.19 -11.83
N LEU A 71 0.88 2.55 -12.84
CA LEU A 71 -0.56 2.28 -12.86
C LEU A 71 -0.88 0.78 -12.79
N PRO A 72 -0.23 -0.12 -13.56
CA PRO A 72 -0.46 -1.55 -13.45
C PRO A 72 -0.16 -2.10 -12.05
N ALA A 73 0.92 -1.63 -11.41
CA ALA A 73 1.28 -2.05 -10.05
C ALA A 73 0.22 -1.62 -9.02
N ALA A 74 -0.27 -0.38 -9.12
CA ALA A 74 -1.34 0.13 -8.26
C ALA A 74 -2.64 -0.67 -8.43
N VAL A 75 -3.06 -0.89 -9.68
CA VAL A 75 -4.30 -1.61 -9.98
C VAL A 75 -4.22 -3.05 -9.48
N ASN A 76 -3.14 -3.77 -9.79
CA ASN A 76 -2.95 -5.15 -9.35
C ASN A 76 -2.91 -5.25 -7.83
N TYR A 77 -2.22 -4.32 -7.15
CA TYR A 77 -2.20 -4.28 -5.69
C TYR A 77 -3.60 -4.24 -5.08
N TYR A 78 -4.48 -3.35 -5.55
CA TYR A 78 -5.83 -3.26 -4.99
C TYR A 78 -6.73 -4.43 -5.38
N VAL A 79 -6.68 -4.87 -6.64
CA VAL A 79 -7.55 -5.96 -7.13
C VAL A 79 -7.21 -7.30 -6.47
N GLU A 80 -5.94 -7.70 -6.54
CA GLU A 80 -5.51 -9.02 -6.05
C GLU A 80 -5.64 -9.12 -4.53
N ASN A 81 -5.32 -8.05 -3.78
CA ASN A 81 -5.49 -8.07 -2.33
C ASN A 81 -6.96 -8.00 -1.90
N ALA A 82 -7.83 -7.31 -2.65
CA ALA A 82 -9.26 -7.31 -2.36
C ALA A 82 -9.86 -8.71 -2.53
N LEU A 83 -9.55 -9.39 -3.63
CA LEU A 83 -10.01 -10.77 -3.88
C LEU A 83 -9.48 -11.74 -2.82
N PHE A 84 -8.17 -11.68 -2.56
CA PHE A 84 -7.54 -12.51 -1.54
C PHE A 84 -8.16 -12.31 -0.16
N LEU A 85 -8.39 -11.06 0.28
CA LEU A 85 -9.01 -10.80 1.59
C LEU A 85 -10.48 -11.22 1.64
N LEU A 86 -11.23 -11.10 0.55
CA LEU A 86 -12.60 -11.62 0.48
C LEU A 86 -12.65 -13.14 0.70
N ASP A 87 -11.75 -13.87 0.06
CA ASP A 87 -11.63 -15.33 0.25
C ASP A 87 -11.16 -15.66 1.67
N TYR A 88 -10.14 -14.96 2.17
CA TYR A 88 -9.66 -15.12 3.54
C TYR A 88 -10.78 -14.94 4.57
N PHE A 89 -11.55 -13.85 4.49
CA PHE A 89 -12.64 -13.62 5.44
C PHE A 89 -13.76 -14.64 5.30
N LYS A 90 -14.12 -15.03 4.07
CA LYS A 90 -15.13 -16.06 3.83
C LYS A 90 -14.80 -17.39 4.53
N ASP A 91 -13.52 -17.79 4.54
CA ASP A 91 -13.08 -19.07 5.10
C ASP A 91 -12.78 -19.00 6.61
N ASN A 92 -12.65 -17.80 7.17
CA ASN A 92 -12.32 -17.56 8.59
C ASN A 92 -13.51 -16.96 9.38
N HIS A 93 -14.75 -17.23 8.93
CA HIS A 93 -16.01 -16.89 9.60
C HIS A 93 -16.81 -18.14 10.00
#